data_AF-A0A9P9DMD9-F1
#
_entry.id   AF-A0A9P9DMD9-F1
#
_cell.length_a   1.000
_cell.length_b   1.000
_cell.length_c   1.000
_cell.angle_alpha   90.00
_cell.angle_beta   90.00
_cell.angle_gamma   90.00
#
_symmetry.space_group_name_H-M   'P 1'
#
loop_
_entity.id
_entity.type
_entity.pdbx_description
1 polymer ?
#
loop_
_entity_poly.entity_id
_entity_poly.type
_entity_poly.pdbx_seq_one_letter_code
_entity_poly.pdbx_strand_id
1 'polypeptide(L)'
;MRGMEDDVGYNRVGLMGETVCGQVLAGLNREGQTTKANSLNAIMKSRAAQWDSEAVPFGSEMACDLTGQEGVYYWSWIGNTRHYWDNMYVLSLPTKPLVPRRLTKDKYGGKLRRIERQIHHYGSALNALALLSGFQSDAHDIYLLHAGYGGISGLLSSIHQDGFAAASFYSWPDTLQRDGCNGDSEPGFLGWRLVRGQGVKVHTTDAVRRKVFLGEVGVLLSVDAGVIESVEYSQGGGTEVVLGQLEGLPRAKGAVLWVEATGGKNYAVTKPLAEKFRGGWKISFGSTKTTVQLE
;
A
#
# COMPACT_ATOMS: atom_id res chain seq x y z
N MET A 1 -8.17 12.32 -14.62
CA MET A 1 -8.28 11.69 -13.26
C MET A 1 -8.41 12.86 -12.32
N ARG A 2 -9.48 13.00 -11.50
CA ARG A 2 -9.87 14.31 -10.93
C ARG A 2 -8.73 15.10 -10.25
N GLY A 3 -7.87 14.41 -9.48
CA GLY A 3 -6.74 15.04 -8.78
C GLY A 3 -5.60 15.56 -9.69
N MET A 4 -5.69 15.31 -10.99
CA MET A 4 -4.68 15.66 -12.01
C MET A 4 -5.20 16.68 -13.02
N GLU A 5 -6.39 17.24 -12.81
CA GLU A 5 -6.96 18.29 -13.66
C GLU A 5 -6.33 19.65 -13.33
N ASP A 6 -6.28 20.57 -14.30
CA ASP A 6 -5.57 21.87 -14.18
C ASP A 6 -6.09 22.78 -13.05
N ASP A 7 -7.33 22.60 -12.62
CA ASP A 7 -7.99 23.36 -11.55
C ASP A 7 -7.68 22.82 -10.14
N VAL A 8 -6.86 21.76 -10.03
CA VAL A 8 -6.41 21.21 -8.74
C VAL A 8 -5.04 21.75 -8.40
N GLY A 9 -4.93 22.58 -7.34
CA GLY A 9 -3.71 23.31 -7.00
C GLY A 9 -2.46 22.48 -6.66
N TYR A 10 -2.61 21.17 -6.45
CA TYR A 10 -1.52 20.22 -6.14
C TYR A 10 -1.35 19.14 -7.24
N ASN A 11 -1.97 19.31 -8.40
CA ASN A 11 -1.81 18.43 -9.57
C ASN A 11 -0.41 18.44 -10.20
N ARG A 12 0.49 19.30 -9.69
CA ARG A 12 1.84 19.53 -10.21
C ARG A 12 2.96 19.15 -9.25
N VAL A 13 2.65 18.89 -7.98
CA VAL A 13 3.64 18.50 -6.97
C VAL A 13 3.65 16.99 -6.77
N GLY A 14 4.74 16.43 -6.25
CA GLY A 14 4.78 15.02 -5.83
C GLY A 14 3.78 14.75 -4.71
N LEU A 15 2.98 13.70 -4.85
CA LEU A 15 1.98 13.31 -3.86
C LEU A 15 2.40 12.04 -3.13
N MET A 16 1.70 11.75 -2.03
CA MET A 16 1.98 10.59 -1.20
C MET A 16 1.40 9.31 -1.81
N GLY A 17 2.19 8.24 -1.84
CA GLY A 17 1.73 6.92 -2.25
C GLY A 17 1.48 6.80 -3.74
N GLU A 18 2.17 7.59 -4.58
CA GLU A 18 1.95 7.61 -6.03
C GLU A 18 2.46 6.35 -6.75
N THR A 19 3.24 5.46 -6.12
CA THR A 19 3.46 4.14 -6.74
C THR A 19 2.16 3.33 -6.79
N VAL A 20 1.11 3.69 -6.04
CA VAL A 20 -0.22 3.09 -6.23
C VAL A 20 -0.72 3.28 -7.66
N CYS A 21 -0.44 4.43 -8.28
CA CYS A 21 -0.79 4.67 -9.67
C CYS A 21 -0.05 3.69 -10.59
N GLY A 22 1.18 3.30 -10.24
CA GLY A 22 1.95 2.26 -10.93
C GLY A 22 1.32 0.87 -10.79
N GLN A 23 0.90 0.52 -9.57
CA GLN A 23 0.17 -0.73 -9.31
C GLN A 23 -1.16 -0.79 -10.07
N VAL A 24 -1.90 0.32 -10.11
CA VAL A 24 -3.13 0.45 -10.91
C VAL A 24 -2.83 0.32 -12.40
N LEU A 25 -1.77 0.97 -12.90
CA LEU A 25 -1.34 0.84 -14.30
C LEU A 25 -1.01 -0.62 -14.66
N ALA A 26 -0.29 -1.32 -13.80
CA ALA A 26 0.00 -2.74 -13.96
C ALA A 26 -1.28 -3.59 -13.98
N GLY A 27 -2.24 -3.30 -13.09
CA GLY A 27 -3.56 -3.93 -13.08
C GLY A 27 -4.35 -3.69 -14.36
N LEU A 28 -4.44 -2.44 -14.82
CA LEU A 28 -5.14 -2.09 -16.06
C LEU A 28 -4.55 -2.79 -17.29
N ASN A 29 -3.21 -2.88 -17.37
CA ASN A 29 -2.54 -3.62 -18.43
C ASN A 29 -2.85 -5.11 -18.37
N ARG A 30 -2.83 -5.70 -17.17
CA ARG A 30 -3.17 -7.11 -16.95
C ARG A 30 -4.62 -7.42 -17.32
N GLU A 31 -5.53 -6.49 -17.09
CA GLU A 31 -6.96 -6.63 -17.41
C GLU A 31 -7.31 -6.27 -18.86
N GLY A 32 -6.32 -5.92 -19.69
CA GLY A 32 -6.56 -5.51 -21.08
C GLY A 32 -7.30 -4.17 -21.22
N GLN A 33 -7.29 -3.34 -20.17
CA GLN A 33 -7.96 -2.02 -20.14
C GLN A 33 -7.09 -0.95 -20.82
N THR A 34 -6.66 -1.19 -22.06
CA THR A 34 -5.62 -0.42 -22.77
C THR A 34 -5.90 1.08 -22.81
N THR A 35 -7.13 1.51 -23.07
CA THR A 35 -7.48 2.94 -23.10
C THR A 35 -7.25 3.62 -21.75
N LYS A 36 -7.64 2.96 -20.65
CA LYS A 36 -7.45 3.49 -19.29
C LYS A 36 -5.98 3.47 -18.90
N ALA A 37 -5.26 2.40 -19.23
CA ALA A 37 -3.83 2.27 -19.00
C ALA A 37 -3.04 3.37 -19.73
N ASN A 38 -3.34 3.60 -21.01
CA ASN A 38 -2.71 4.65 -21.81
C ASN A 38 -2.98 6.04 -21.24
N SER A 39 -4.23 6.31 -20.83
CA SER A 39 -4.60 7.59 -20.21
C SER A 39 -3.83 7.83 -18.90
N LEU A 40 -3.79 6.83 -18.02
CA LEU A 40 -3.04 6.91 -16.76
C LEU A 40 -1.55 7.12 -17.00
N ASN A 41 -0.94 6.31 -17.87
CA ASN A 41 0.47 6.40 -18.19
C ASN A 41 0.85 7.78 -18.78
N ALA A 42 0.00 8.33 -19.66
CA ALA A 42 0.23 9.65 -20.23
C ALA A 42 0.21 10.76 -19.16
N ILE A 43 -0.77 10.73 -18.25
CA ILE A 43 -0.87 11.70 -17.16
C ILE A 43 0.38 11.65 -16.26
N MET A 44 0.80 10.46 -15.85
CA MET A 44 1.94 10.32 -14.93
C MET A 44 3.28 10.64 -15.60
N LYS A 45 3.44 10.30 -16.89
CA LYS A 45 4.62 10.74 -17.66
C LYS A 45 4.70 12.25 -17.84
N SER A 46 3.56 12.92 -18.02
CA SER A 46 3.50 14.38 -18.07
C SER A 46 4.02 15.00 -16.76
N ARG A 47 3.58 14.47 -15.61
CA ARG A 47 4.09 14.89 -14.28
C ARG A 47 5.59 14.64 -14.13
N ALA A 48 6.06 13.44 -14.52
CA ALA A 48 7.49 13.11 -14.47
C ALA A 48 8.35 14.05 -15.33
N ALA A 49 7.86 14.46 -16.50
CA ALA A 49 8.54 15.43 -17.37
C ALA A 49 8.57 16.85 -16.75
N GLN A 50 7.50 17.26 -16.06
CA GLN A 50 7.50 18.53 -15.34
C GLN A 50 8.50 18.50 -14.18
N TRP A 51 8.50 17.46 -13.36
CA TRP A 51 9.45 17.33 -12.25
C TRP A 51 10.89 17.40 -12.74
N ASP A 52 11.20 16.82 -13.92
CA ASP A 52 12.51 16.91 -14.57
C ASP A 52 12.99 18.35 -14.81
N SER A 53 12.05 19.30 -14.97
CA SER A 53 12.37 20.73 -15.12
C SER A 53 12.56 21.47 -13.79
N GLU A 54 12.18 20.87 -12.66
CA GLU A 54 12.20 21.50 -11.34
C GLU A 54 13.50 21.21 -10.59
N ALA A 55 13.98 22.20 -9.83
CA ALA A 55 15.15 22.00 -8.98
C ALA A 55 14.84 21.16 -7.73
N VAL A 56 13.60 21.20 -7.23
CA VAL A 56 13.17 20.49 -6.01
C VAL A 56 11.72 19.97 -6.19
N PRO A 57 11.51 18.83 -6.87
CA PRO A 57 10.16 18.31 -7.18
C PRO A 57 9.48 17.57 -6.01
N PHE A 58 10.11 17.53 -4.83
CA PHE A 58 9.70 16.65 -3.72
C PHE A 58 8.68 17.25 -2.74
N GLY A 59 8.21 18.47 -3.02
CA GLY A 59 7.22 19.16 -2.19
C GLY A 59 5.84 18.49 -2.25
N SER A 60 5.00 18.78 -1.25
CA SER A 60 3.56 18.47 -1.24
C SER A 60 2.75 19.76 -1.08
N GLU A 61 1.50 19.71 -0.57
CA GLU A 61 0.68 20.90 -0.30
C GLU A 61 1.30 21.90 0.71
N MET A 62 2.43 21.54 1.35
CA MET A 62 3.14 22.39 2.31
C MET A 62 4.60 22.66 1.87
N ALA A 63 5.03 23.94 2.00
CA ALA A 63 6.30 24.46 1.48
C ALA A 63 7.60 23.85 2.03
N CYS A 64 7.54 23.00 3.07
CA CYS A 64 8.70 22.32 3.65
C CYS A 64 8.49 20.80 3.83
N ASP A 65 7.46 20.26 3.18
CA ASP A 65 7.14 18.84 3.29
C ASP A 65 7.92 18.02 2.26
N LEU A 66 8.31 16.82 2.69
CA LEU A 66 9.17 15.89 1.96
C LEU A 66 8.42 14.56 1.87
N THR A 67 7.27 14.57 1.21
CA THR A 67 6.40 13.39 1.09
C THR A 67 6.16 12.93 -0.35
N GLY A 68 6.66 13.68 -1.35
CA GLY A 68 6.56 13.32 -2.76
C GLY A 68 7.71 12.46 -3.29
N GLN A 69 8.75 12.19 -2.49
CA GLN A 69 9.96 11.50 -2.95
C GLN A 69 9.66 10.13 -3.54
N GLU A 70 8.80 9.35 -2.90
CA GLU A 70 8.41 8.02 -3.36
C GLU A 70 7.78 8.07 -4.76
N GLY A 71 6.80 8.97 -4.96
CA GLY A 71 6.15 9.19 -6.24
C GLY A 71 7.10 9.68 -7.33
N VAL A 72 7.88 10.72 -7.02
CA VAL A 72 8.86 11.30 -7.94
C VAL A 72 9.90 10.25 -8.36
N TYR A 73 10.44 9.47 -7.42
CA TYR A 73 11.39 8.40 -7.73
C TYR A 73 10.80 7.37 -8.70
N TYR A 74 9.63 6.82 -8.35
CA TYR A 74 9.00 5.73 -9.10
C TYR A 74 8.66 6.15 -10.54
N TRP A 75 8.10 7.34 -10.71
CA TRP A 75 7.66 7.82 -12.02
C TRP A 75 8.79 8.46 -12.84
N SER A 76 9.83 9.00 -12.21
CA SER A 76 11.06 9.37 -12.92
C SER A 76 11.77 8.14 -13.48
N TRP A 77 11.77 7.02 -12.76
CA TRP A 77 12.32 5.76 -13.27
C TRP A 77 11.54 5.25 -14.49
N ILE A 78 10.21 5.15 -14.39
CA ILE A 78 9.35 4.72 -15.51
C ILE A 78 9.41 5.71 -16.69
N GLY A 79 9.52 7.00 -16.40
CA GLY A 79 9.64 8.08 -17.37
C GLY A 79 11.04 8.23 -17.98
N ASN A 80 12.05 7.54 -17.43
CA ASN A 80 13.47 7.70 -17.75
C ASN A 80 13.95 9.17 -17.64
N THR A 81 13.63 9.84 -16.53
CA THR A 81 14.01 11.24 -16.24
C THR A 81 15.07 11.36 -15.13
N ARG A 82 15.74 12.52 -15.05
CA ARG A 82 17.00 12.74 -14.30
C ARG A 82 16.88 12.56 -12.79
N HIS A 83 15.73 12.90 -12.20
CA HIS A 83 15.54 12.97 -10.73
C HIS A 83 15.52 11.63 -10.00
N TYR A 84 15.70 10.51 -10.71
CA TYR A 84 15.94 9.21 -10.10
C TYR A 84 17.13 9.23 -9.12
N TRP A 85 18.23 9.91 -9.46
CA TRP A 85 19.47 9.93 -8.67
C TRP A 85 19.49 10.99 -7.56
N ASP A 86 18.94 12.18 -7.82
CA ASP A 86 18.94 13.31 -6.86
C ASP A 86 18.12 13.01 -5.60
N ASN A 87 17.06 12.21 -5.75
CA ASN A 87 16.18 11.77 -4.67
C ASN A 87 16.92 10.87 -3.65
N MET A 88 17.78 9.98 -4.18
CA MET A 88 18.57 9.05 -3.38
C MET A 88 19.65 9.78 -2.57
N TYR A 89 20.29 10.80 -3.16
CA TYR A 89 21.29 11.64 -2.52
C TYR A 89 20.71 12.50 -1.38
N VAL A 90 19.53 13.11 -1.56
CA VAL A 90 18.89 13.92 -0.51
C VAL A 90 18.48 13.08 0.70
N LEU A 91 18.06 11.84 0.48
CA LEU A 91 17.68 10.88 1.51
C LEU A 91 18.90 10.21 2.19
N SER A 92 20.07 10.17 1.52
CA SER A 92 21.24 9.44 1.99
C SER A 92 22.32 10.26 2.70
N LEU A 93 22.15 11.58 2.86
CA LEU A 93 23.14 12.42 3.53
C LEU A 93 23.29 12.07 5.03
N PRO A 94 24.46 11.58 5.50
CA PRO A 94 24.65 11.12 6.90
C PRO A 94 24.57 12.23 7.96
N THR A 95 24.67 13.51 7.56
CA THR A 95 24.46 14.68 8.44
C THR A 95 22.99 15.08 8.58
N LYS A 96 22.12 14.46 7.79
CA LYS A 96 20.66 14.50 7.94
C LYS A 96 20.26 13.11 8.43
N PRO A 97 20.04 12.89 9.74
CA PRO A 97 19.48 11.61 10.16
C PRO A 97 18.23 11.34 9.30
N LEU A 98 17.94 10.07 8.97
CA LEU A 98 16.79 9.56 8.18
C LEU A 98 15.40 9.97 8.69
N VAL A 99 15.41 10.85 9.67
CA VAL A 99 14.38 11.75 10.13
C VAL A 99 14.50 13.01 9.24
N PRO A 100 13.69 13.17 8.17
CA PRO A 100 13.62 14.49 7.55
C PRO A 100 13.37 15.47 8.70
N ARG A 101 13.99 16.65 8.68
CA ARG A 101 13.82 17.68 9.72
C ARG A 101 12.37 18.20 9.65
N ARG A 102 11.38 17.33 9.88
CA ARG A 102 9.93 17.56 9.89
C ARG A 102 9.60 18.25 11.20
N LEU A 103 10.21 19.42 11.39
CA LEU A 103 10.04 20.24 12.57
C LEU A 103 8.62 20.79 12.66
N THR A 104 7.75 20.59 11.67
CA THR A 104 6.48 21.31 11.57
C THR A 104 5.24 20.42 11.50
N LYS A 105 5.36 19.11 11.24
CA LYS A 105 4.19 18.24 11.01
C LYS A 105 3.35 18.02 12.28
N ASP A 106 3.95 17.92 13.47
CA ASP A 106 3.20 17.81 14.74
C ASP A 106 2.31 19.02 15.01
N LYS A 107 2.72 20.21 14.55
CA LYS A 107 1.90 21.43 14.63
C LYS A 107 0.55 21.26 13.89
N TYR A 108 0.53 20.47 12.83
CA TYR A 108 -0.63 20.30 11.94
C TYR A 108 -1.40 19.00 12.18
N GLY A 109 -0.69 17.88 12.35
CA GLY A 109 -1.26 16.53 12.39
C GLY A 109 -1.12 15.79 13.72
N GLY A 110 -0.36 16.32 14.68
CA GLY A 110 -0.09 15.66 15.96
C GLY A 110 -1.06 16.07 17.07
N LYS A 111 -1.25 15.18 18.06
CA LYS A 111 -2.04 15.50 19.26
C LYS A 111 -1.31 16.49 20.16
N LEU A 112 0.00 16.33 20.33
CA LEU A 112 0.87 17.31 20.95
C LEU A 112 1.44 18.22 19.86
N ARG A 113 0.90 19.44 19.76
CA ARG A 113 1.30 20.40 18.73
C ARG A 113 2.55 21.17 19.13
N ARG A 114 3.70 20.79 18.57
CA ARG A 114 4.96 21.53 18.73
C ARG A 114 5.87 21.37 17.53
N ILE A 115 7.02 22.06 17.59
CA ILE A 115 8.04 22.00 16.55
C ILE A 115 9.16 21.07 17.01
N GLU A 116 9.17 19.83 16.50
CA GLU A 116 10.05 18.76 16.98
C GLU A 116 10.47 17.82 15.85
N ARG A 117 11.58 17.09 16.02
CA ARG A 117 11.91 15.98 15.11
C ARG A 117 10.98 14.80 15.34
N GLN A 118 10.22 14.43 14.31
CA GLN A 118 9.36 13.25 14.30
C GLN A 118 10.15 12.01 13.86
N ILE A 119 10.40 11.07 14.76
CA ILE A 119 11.01 9.79 14.42
C ILE A 119 9.91 8.82 13.96
N HIS A 120 10.23 7.95 12.99
CA HIS A 120 9.33 6.90 12.48
C HIS A 120 7.98 7.38 11.93
N HIS A 121 7.94 8.61 11.41
CA HIS A 121 6.81 9.13 10.64
C HIS A 121 6.62 8.34 9.34
N TYR A 122 5.38 8.28 8.82
CA TYR A 122 5.05 7.47 7.63
C TYR A 122 5.92 7.77 6.40
N GLY A 123 6.36 9.02 6.25
CA GLY A 123 7.18 9.43 5.12
C GLY A 123 8.54 8.74 5.09
N SER A 124 9.07 8.32 6.24
CA SER A 124 10.31 7.52 6.29
C SER A 124 10.12 6.13 5.67
N ALA A 125 8.94 5.50 5.87
CA ALA A 125 8.64 4.19 5.28
C ALA A 125 8.36 4.28 3.77
N LEU A 126 7.71 5.36 3.30
CA LEU A 126 7.55 5.61 1.87
C LEU A 126 8.89 5.88 1.18
N ASN A 127 9.71 6.76 1.76
CA ASN A 127 10.99 7.14 1.16
C ASN A 127 12.01 5.97 1.20
N ALA A 128 11.86 5.03 2.13
CA ALA A 128 12.63 3.80 2.16
C ALA A 128 12.43 2.94 0.91
N LEU A 129 11.30 3.04 0.20
CA LEU A 129 11.09 2.33 -1.07
C LEU A 129 12.13 2.71 -2.12
N ALA A 130 12.41 4.01 -2.25
CA ALA A 130 13.41 4.51 -3.19
C ALA A 130 14.82 4.00 -2.83
N LEU A 131 15.17 4.05 -1.54
CA LEU A 131 16.48 3.58 -1.05
C LEU A 131 16.66 2.07 -1.28
N LEU A 132 15.66 1.26 -0.92
CA LEU A 132 15.72 -0.19 -1.10
C LEU A 132 15.71 -0.58 -2.58
N SER A 133 14.96 0.13 -3.42
CA SER A 133 14.97 -0.07 -4.87
C SER A 133 16.33 0.30 -5.49
N GLY A 134 16.97 1.37 -5.01
CA GLY A 134 18.33 1.74 -5.39
C GLY A 134 19.33 0.63 -5.05
N PHE A 135 19.28 0.09 -3.82
CA PHE A 135 20.11 -1.04 -3.41
C PHE A 135 19.86 -2.32 -4.24
N GLN A 136 18.60 -2.59 -4.58
CA GLN A 136 18.27 -3.73 -5.46
C GLN A 136 18.83 -3.58 -6.87
N SER A 137 19.00 -2.34 -7.34
CA SER A 137 19.56 -2.02 -8.65
C SER A 137 21.09 -2.05 -8.65
N ASP A 138 21.72 -1.62 -7.55
CA ASP A 138 23.16 -1.71 -7.31
C ASP A 138 23.45 -2.12 -5.85
N ALA A 139 23.78 -3.39 -5.67
CA ALA A 139 23.94 -4.00 -4.34
C ALA A 139 25.26 -3.63 -3.62
N HIS A 140 26.09 -2.74 -4.18
CA HIS A 140 27.35 -2.34 -3.55
C HIS A 140 27.19 -1.20 -2.53
N ASP A 141 26.13 -0.38 -2.64
CA ASP A 141 25.88 0.70 -1.70
C ASP A 141 25.06 0.22 -0.49
N ILE A 142 25.76 -0.41 0.46
CA ILE A 142 25.16 -0.92 1.70
C ILE A 142 24.52 0.16 2.58
N TYR A 143 24.85 1.45 2.36
CA TYR A 143 24.20 2.54 3.09
C TYR A 143 22.71 2.61 2.73
N LEU A 144 22.36 2.43 1.45
CA LEU A 144 20.97 2.40 0.99
C LEU A 144 20.17 1.30 1.67
N LEU A 145 20.78 0.13 1.86
CA LEU A 145 20.17 -0.98 2.58
C LEU A 145 19.93 -0.62 4.04
N HIS A 146 20.95 -0.12 4.76
CA HIS A 146 20.81 0.26 6.17
C HIS A 146 19.76 1.36 6.36
N ALA A 147 19.83 2.40 5.53
CA ALA A 147 18.94 3.54 5.59
C ALA A 147 17.49 3.18 5.24
N GLY A 148 17.31 2.43 4.15
CA GLY A 148 16.00 1.92 3.73
C GLY A 148 15.39 0.96 4.75
N TYR A 149 16.20 0.04 5.30
CA TYR A 149 15.71 -0.89 6.32
C TYR A 149 15.32 -0.18 7.62
N GLY A 150 16.08 0.84 8.05
CA GLY A 150 15.72 1.68 9.20
C GLY A 150 14.41 2.45 8.97
N GLY A 151 14.24 3.05 7.79
CA GLY A 151 13.02 3.79 7.44
C GLY A 151 11.78 2.89 7.38
N ILE A 152 11.90 1.69 6.80
CA ILE A 152 10.77 0.77 6.64
C ILE A 152 10.38 0.08 7.95
N SER A 153 11.35 -0.31 8.78
CA SER A 153 11.09 -1.00 10.05
C SER A 153 10.64 -0.04 11.14
N GLY A 154 11.08 1.22 11.10
CA GLY A 154 10.72 2.24 12.07
C GLY A 154 9.20 2.41 12.23
N LEU A 155 8.44 2.34 11.13
CA LEU A 155 6.97 2.41 11.16
C LEU A 155 6.34 1.42 12.14
N LEU A 156 6.87 0.20 12.22
CA LEU A 156 6.29 -0.84 13.08
C LEU A 156 6.35 -0.46 14.56
N SER A 157 7.33 0.36 14.96
CA SER A 157 7.41 0.87 16.33
C SER A 157 6.30 1.86 16.66
N SER A 158 5.72 2.52 15.66
CA SER A 158 4.60 3.46 15.81
C SER A 158 3.25 2.73 15.98
N ILE A 159 3.21 1.41 15.76
CA ILE A 159 2.01 0.58 15.96
C ILE A 159 2.01 0.02 17.39
N HIS A 160 0.92 0.27 18.11
CA HIS A 160 0.69 -0.25 19.44
C HIS A 160 0.30 -1.74 19.40
N GLN A 161 0.51 -2.45 20.50
CA GLN A 161 0.15 -3.88 20.61
C GLN A 161 -1.36 -4.12 20.47
N ASP A 162 -2.17 -3.12 20.80
CA ASP A 162 -3.64 -3.12 20.62
C ASP A 162 -4.08 -2.72 19.20
N GLY A 163 -3.13 -2.44 18.30
CA GLY A 163 -3.38 -2.11 16.90
C GLY A 163 -3.49 -0.62 16.59
N PHE A 164 -3.40 0.28 17.58
CA PHE A 164 -3.40 1.72 17.32
C PHE A 164 -2.10 2.16 16.63
N ALA A 165 -2.18 2.72 15.43
CA ALA A 165 -1.03 3.34 14.76
C ALA A 165 -0.94 4.81 15.18
N ALA A 166 0.21 5.24 15.70
CA ALA A 166 0.49 6.63 16.02
C ALA A 166 1.08 7.37 14.82
N ALA A 167 0.78 8.67 14.68
CA ALA A 167 1.27 9.53 13.60
C ALA A 167 2.81 9.54 13.50
N SER A 168 3.48 9.62 14.65
CA SER A 168 4.93 9.63 14.75
C SER A 168 5.40 9.29 16.17
N PHE A 169 6.72 9.32 16.37
CA PHE A 169 7.37 9.25 17.68
C PHE A 169 8.05 10.58 18.01
N TYR A 170 7.70 11.18 19.14
CA TYR A 170 8.33 12.40 19.66
C TYR A 170 9.74 12.08 20.19
N SER A 171 10.75 12.80 19.72
CA SER A 171 12.17 12.53 19.98
C SER A 171 12.79 13.31 21.13
N TRP A 172 12.12 14.31 21.67
CA TRP A 172 12.63 15.10 22.77
C TRP A 172 12.70 14.24 24.04
N PRO A 173 13.81 14.34 24.80
CA PRO A 173 14.04 13.51 26.00
C PRO A 173 12.94 13.58 27.05
N ASP A 174 12.25 14.71 27.15
CA ASP A 174 11.16 14.95 28.11
C ASP A 174 9.86 14.23 27.75
N THR A 175 9.73 13.78 26.50
CA THR A 175 8.47 13.25 25.95
C THR A 175 8.61 11.81 25.52
N LEU A 176 9.61 11.48 24.68
CA LEU A 176 9.98 10.12 24.22
C LEU A 176 8.80 9.13 24.14
N GLN A 177 7.74 9.53 23.44
CA GLN A 177 6.50 8.76 23.36
C GLN A 177 5.92 8.83 21.95
N ARG A 178 5.06 7.86 21.64
CA ARG A 178 4.23 7.86 20.44
C ARG A 178 3.20 8.96 20.50
N ASP A 179 2.85 9.50 19.33
CA ASP A 179 1.74 10.44 19.21
C ASP A 179 0.43 9.80 19.72
N GLY A 180 -0.41 10.60 20.37
CA GLY A 180 -1.72 10.17 20.85
C GLY A 180 -2.82 10.22 19.79
N CYS A 181 -2.51 10.58 18.54
CA CYS A 181 -3.40 10.43 17.39
C CYS A 181 -2.73 9.64 16.25
N ASN A 182 -3.56 9.02 15.41
CA ASN A 182 -3.12 8.29 14.22
C ASN A 182 -2.62 9.22 13.11
N GLY A 183 -3.23 10.40 12.97
CA GLY A 183 -2.81 11.38 11.97
C GLY A 183 -2.89 10.80 10.55
N ASP A 184 -1.76 10.80 9.86
CA ASP A 184 -1.57 10.36 8.49
C ASP A 184 -0.64 9.15 8.37
N SER A 185 -0.67 8.22 9.34
CA SER A 185 0.28 7.09 9.41
C SER A 185 0.08 5.99 8.36
N GLU A 186 -1.10 5.89 7.75
CA GLU A 186 -1.49 4.81 6.86
C GLU A 186 -0.61 4.66 5.59
N PRO A 187 -0.18 5.73 4.91
CA PRO A 187 0.71 5.61 3.74
C PRO A 187 2.03 4.93 4.08
N GLY A 188 2.47 4.99 5.33
CA GLY A 188 3.68 4.30 5.78
C GLY A 188 3.50 2.79 5.72
N PHE A 189 2.30 2.30 6.10
CA PHE A 189 1.95 0.89 6.02
C PHE A 189 1.93 0.38 4.59
N LEU A 190 1.47 1.21 3.63
CA LEU A 190 1.60 0.91 2.21
C LEU A 190 3.08 0.72 1.82
N GLY A 191 3.97 1.62 2.24
CA GLY A 191 5.40 1.48 2.02
C GLY A 191 5.95 0.16 2.57
N TRP A 192 5.67 -0.14 3.84
CA TRP A 192 6.09 -1.39 4.47
C TRP A 192 5.59 -2.64 3.72
N ARG A 193 4.32 -2.61 3.27
CA ARG A 193 3.70 -3.71 2.54
C ARG A 193 4.39 -3.94 1.19
N LEU A 194 4.72 -2.88 0.46
CA LEU A 194 5.35 -2.97 -0.86
C LEU A 194 6.76 -3.60 -0.80
N VAL A 195 7.48 -3.44 0.32
CA VAL A 195 8.80 -4.06 0.53
C VAL A 195 8.70 -5.55 0.90
N ARG A 196 7.70 -5.94 1.70
CA ARG A 196 7.68 -7.27 2.36
C ARG A 196 7.43 -8.46 1.43
N GLY A 197 6.95 -8.26 0.20
CA GLY A 197 6.94 -9.25 -0.89
C GLY A 197 6.29 -10.64 -0.65
N GLN A 198 5.81 -10.95 0.56
CA GLN A 198 5.28 -12.26 0.95
C GLN A 198 3.75 -12.26 1.01
N GLY A 199 3.16 -13.47 1.01
CA GLY A 199 1.72 -13.69 0.97
C GLY A 199 0.94 -12.81 1.96
N VAL A 200 -0.21 -12.33 1.52
CA VAL A 200 -1.08 -11.42 2.29
C VAL A 200 -2.23 -12.22 2.84
N LYS A 201 -2.43 -12.17 4.16
CA LYS A 201 -3.68 -12.58 4.79
C LYS A 201 -4.48 -11.34 5.18
N VAL A 202 -5.68 -11.22 4.62
CA VAL A 202 -6.64 -10.16 4.93
C VAL A 202 -7.76 -10.74 5.75
N HIS A 203 -8.03 -10.18 6.93
CA HIS A 203 -9.22 -10.48 7.72
C HIS A 203 -10.31 -9.45 7.40
N THR A 204 -11.51 -9.91 7.06
CA THR A 204 -12.63 -9.00 6.84
C THR A 204 -13.25 -8.61 8.18
N THR A 205 -13.36 -7.31 8.41
CA THR A 205 -13.94 -6.75 9.65
C THR A 205 -15.16 -5.89 9.37
N ASP A 206 -15.48 -5.62 8.11
CA ASP A 206 -16.65 -4.86 7.68
C ASP A 206 -17.96 -5.52 8.12
N ALA A 207 -19.08 -4.81 8.00
CA ALA A 207 -20.38 -5.31 8.48
C ALA A 207 -20.95 -6.43 7.59
N VAL A 208 -20.55 -6.51 6.32
CA VAL A 208 -21.19 -7.40 5.33
C VAL A 208 -20.35 -8.66 5.12
N ARG A 209 -19.03 -8.56 4.98
CA ARG A 209 -18.07 -9.66 4.84
C ARG A 209 -18.44 -10.70 3.77
N ARG A 210 -19.12 -10.31 2.69
CA ARG A 210 -19.59 -11.25 1.65
C ARG A 210 -18.86 -11.13 0.33
N LYS A 211 -18.02 -10.11 0.15
CA LYS A 211 -17.38 -9.81 -1.12
C LYS A 211 -15.97 -9.29 -0.92
N VAL A 212 -15.00 -9.86 -1.64
CA VAL A 212 -13.59 -9.45 -1.59
C VAL A 212 -13.03 -9.46 -3.01
N PHE A 213 -12.38 -8.37 -3.41
CA PHE A 213 -11.64 -8.29 -4.67
C PHE A 213 -10.14 -8.27 -4.40
N LEU A 214 -9.41 -9.19 -5.04
CA LEU A 214 -7.96 -9.26 -4.98
C LEU A 214 -7.39 -8.82 -6.33
N GLY A 215 -7.04 -7.53 -6.47
CA GLY A 215 -6.57 -6.98 -7.74
C GLY A 215 -5.25 -7.58 -8.24
N GLU A 216 -4.39 -8.04 -7.33
CA GLU A 216 -3.08 -8.61 -7.68
C GLU A 216 -3.19 -9.97 -8.37
N VAL A 217 -4.13 -10.80 -7.94
CA VAL A 217 -4.43 -12.06 -8.62
C VAL A 217 -5.52 -11.89 -9.68
N GLY A 218 -6.36 -10.85 -9.58
CA GLY A 218 -7.44 -10.55 -10.53
C GLY A 218 -8.66 -11.42 -10.27
N VAL A 219 -9.07 -11.58 -9.01
CA VAL A 219 -10.24 -12.39 -8.64
C VAL A 219 -11.18 -11.64 -7.72
N LEU A 220 -12.46 -11.72 -8.04
CA LEU A 220 -13.55 -11.27 -7.21
C LEU A 220 -14.26 -12.48 -6.60
N LEU A 221 -14.35 -12.49 -5.29
CA LEU A 221 -14.97 -13.54 -4.49
C LEU A 221 -16.27 -13.01 -3.90
N SER A 222 -17.36 -13.75 -4.04
CA SER A 222 -18.66 -13.41 -3.44
C SER A 222 -19.34 -14.66 -2.86
N VAL A 223 -20.06 -14.52 -1.74
CA VAL A 223 -20.86 -15.60 -1.14
C VAL A 223 -22.30 -15.19 -0.87
N ASP A 224 -23.24 -16.12 -0.99
CA ASP A 224 -24.67 -15.90 -0.69
C ASP A 224 -25.02 -16.09 0.79
N ALA A 225 -24.33 -17.01 1.46
CA ALA A 225 -24.54 -17.38 2.84
C ALA A 225 -23.22 -17.43 3.62
N GLY A 226 -23.30 -17.20 4.93
CA GLY A 226 -22.14 -17.04 5.79
C GLY A 226 -21.38 -15.74 5.51
N VAL A 227 -20.09 -15.76 5.84
CA VAL A 227 -19.15 -14.65 5.66
C VAL A 227 -17.82 -15.18 5.12
N ILE A 228 -17.09 -14.34 4.40
CA ILE A 228 -15.68 -14.53 4.06
C ILE A 228 -14.91 -13.98 5.25
N GLU A 229 -14.38 -14.81 6.15
CA GLU A 229 -13.62 -14.32 7.32
C GLU A 229 -12.23 -13.82 6.97
N SER A 230 -11.54 -14.53 6.08
CA SER A 230 -10.22 -14.11 5.63
C SER A 230 -9.91 -14.63 4.25
N VAL A 231 -9.02 -13.93 3.57
CA VAL A 231 -8.45 -14.34 2.28
C VAL A 231 -6.94 -14.24 2.37
N GLU A 232 -6.24 -15.29 1.94
CA GLU A 232 -4.79 -15.33 1.88
C GLU A 232 -4.34 -15.59 0.44
N TYR A 233 -3.40 -14.79 -0.07
CA TYR A 233 -2.92 -14.94 -1.45
C TYR A 233 -1.45 -14.55 -1.58
N SER A 234 -0.76 -15.10 -2.57
CA SER A 234 0.65 -14.81 -2.86
C SER A 234 0.90 -14.68 -4.37
N GLN A 235 2.00 -14.01 -4.75
CA GLN A 235 2.40 -13.95 -6.17
C GLN A 235 2.83 -15.34 -6.64
N GLY A 236 2.12 -15.88 -7.63
CA GLY A 236 2.43 -17.19 -8.22
C GLY A 236 2.00 -18.40 -7.39
N GLY A 237 1.38 -18.20 -6.22
CA GLY A 237 0.80 -19.26 -5.40
C GLY A 237 -0.72 -19.29 -5.44
N GLY A 238 -1.30 -20.31 -4.77
CA GLY A 238 -2.76 -20.45 -4.62
C GLY A 238 -3.38 -19.35 -3.76
N THR A 239 -4.70 -19.18 -3.89
CA THR A 239 -5.50 -18.28 -3.04
C THR A 239 -6.32 -19.11 -2.06
N GLU A 240 -6.13 -18.88 -0.76
CA GLU A 240 -6.92 -19.49 0.31
C GLU A 240 -8.03 -18.53 0.75
N VAL A 241 -9.24 -19.05 0.93
CA VAL A 241 -10.42 -18.31 1.38
C VAL A 241 -11.01 -19.06 2.57
N VAL A 242 -11.14 -18.39 3.71
CA VAL A 242 -11.82 -18.95 4.88
C VAL A 242 -13.23 -18.41 4.92
N LEU A 243 -14.20 -19.30 4.71
CA LEU A 243 -15.61 -19.00 4.92
C LEU A 243 -15.98 -19.32 6.36
N GLY A 244 -16.83 -18.49 6.97
CA GLY A 244 -17.30 -18.66 8.34
C GLY A 244 -18.79 -18.40 8.48
N GLN A 245 -19.30 -18.64 9.69
CA GLN A 245 -20.65 -18.28 10.10
C GLN A 245 -20.60 -17.46 11.38
N LEU A 246 -21.38 -16.37 11.41
CA LEU A 246 -21.45 -15.49 12.57
C LEU A 246 -22.15 -16.18 13.75
N GLU A 247 -21.67 -15.91 14.95
CA GLU A 247 -22.27 -16.41 16.20
C GLU A 247 -23.63 -15.75 16.45
N GLY A 248 -24.58 -16.50 17.00
CA GLY A 248 -25.92 -16.00 17.33
C GLY A 248 -26.86 -15.77 16.13
N LEU A 249 -26.41 -16.00 14.89
CA LEU A 249 -27.23 -15.89 13.68
C LEU A 249 -27.63 -17.27 13.11
N PRO A 250 -28.69 -17.33 12.27
CA PRO A 250 -29.08 -18.57 11.59
C PRO A 250 -27.93 -19.19 10.79
N ARG A 251 -27.73 -20.50 10.98
CA ARG A 251 -26.67 -21.27 10.33
C ARG A 251 -27.12 -21.81 8.97
N ALA A 252 -26.25 -21.70 7.97
CA ALA A 252 -26.48 -22.29 6.65
C ALA A 252 -25.83 -23.68 6.55
N LYS A 253 -26.40 -24.59 5.75
CA LYS A 253 -25.80 -25.91 5.48
C LYS A 253 -24.60 -25.81 4.51
N GLY A 254 -24.52 -24.74 3.75
CA GLY A 254 -23.46 -24.44 2.79
C GLY A 254 -23.64 -23.05 2.22
N ALA A 255 -22.70 -22.63 1.38
CA ALA A 255 -22.73 -21.39 0.62
C ALA A 255 -22.39 -21.66 -0.84
N VAL A 256 -22.88 -20.81 -1.74
CA VAL A 256 -22.38 -20.70 -3.10
C VAL A 256 -21.28 -19.65 -3.12
N LEU A 257 -20.06 -20.07 -3.47
CA LEU A 257 -18.91 -19.19 -3.69
C LEU A 257 -18.80 -18.88 -5.19
N TRP A 258 -19.04 -17.62 -5.56
CA TRP A 258 -18.73 -17.13 -6.90
C TRP A 258 -17.29 -16.66 -6.95
N VAL A 259 -16.58 -17.13 -7.98
CA VAL A 259 -15.18 -16.81 -8.25
C VAL A 259 -15.13 -16.23 -9.65
N GLU A 260 -15.12 -14.90 -9.70
CA GLU A 260 -15.14 -14.13 -10.95
C GLU A 260 -13.73 -13.61 -11.24
N ALA A 261 -13.12 -14.08 -12.33
CA ALA A 261 -11.78 -13.68 -12.73
C ALA A 261 -11.81 -12.44 -13.64
N THR A 262 -10.79 -11.59 -13.53
CA THR A 262 -10.52 -10.51 -14.49
C THR A 262 -9.31 -10.89 -15.37
N GLY A 263 -9.22 -10.28 -16.56
CA GLY A 263 -8.05 -10.44 -17.44
C GLY A 263 -7.87 -11.83 -18.07
N GLY A 264 -8.96 -12.58 -18.30
CA GLY A 264 -8.92 -13.87 -19.02
C GLY A 264 -8.36 -15.05 -18.23
N LYS A 265 -8.11 -14.89 -16.93
CA LYS A 265 -7.76 -16.00 -16.03
C LYS A 265 -8.98 -16.88 -15.75
N ASN A 266 -8.74 -18.14 -15.38
CA ASN A 266 -9.76 -19.04 -14.86
C ASN A 266 -9.30 -19.54 -13.50
N TYR A 267 -10.20 -19.53 -12.52
CA TYR A 267 -9.96 -20.05 -11.18
C TYR A 267 -10.90 -21.21 -10.91
N ALA A 268 -10.37 -22.26 -10.29
CA ALA A 268 -11.14 -23.40 -9.80
C ALA A 268 -10.98 -23.58 -8.30
N VAL A 269 -12.05 -24.05 -7.64
CA VAL A 269 -11.94 -24.52 -6.26
C VAL A 269 -11.27 -25.90 -6.29
N THR A 270 -10.05 -25.98 -5.78
CA THR A 270 -9.28 -27.23 -5.73
C THR A 270 -9.53 -28.00 -4.44
N LYS A 271 -9.81 -27.30 -3.34
CA LYS A 271 -10.15 -27.88 -2.04
C LYS A 271 -11.19 -27.03 -1.31
N PRO A 272 -12.17 -27.61 -0.60
CA PRO A 272 -12.59 -29.01 -0.71
C PRO A 272 -13.12 -29.30 -2.12
N LEU A 273 -13.29 -30.58 -2.47
CA LEU A 273 -13.95 -30.94 -3.72
C LEU A 273 -15.36 -30.32 -3.72
N ALA A 274 -15.64 -29.44 -4.69
CA ALA A 274 -16.87 -28.69 -4.78
C ALA A 274 -17.48 -28.83 -6.17
N GLU A 275 -18.79 -29.00 -6.24
CA GLU A 275 -19.52 -29.04 -7.50
C GLU A 275 -19.93 -27.63 -7.93
N LYS A 276 -19.98 -27.41 -9.24
CA LYS A 276 -20.56 -26.18 -9.79
C LYS A 276 -22.06 -26.13 -9.50
N PHE A 277 -22.53 -25.00 -8.99
CA PHE A 277 -23.94 -24.78 -8.67
C PHE A 277 -24.29 -23.30 -8.82
N ARG A 278 -25.37 -22.99 -9.55
CA ARG A 278 -25.85 -21.60 -9.78
C ARG A 278 -24.75 -20.64 -10.26
N GLY A 279 -23.87 -21.10 -11.15
CA GLY A 279 -22.75 -20.30 -11.67
C GLY A 279 -21.58 -20.11 -10.70
N GLY A 280 -21.67 -20.62 -9.46
CA GLY A 280 -20.58 -20.63 -8.48
C GLY A 280 -20.19 -22.05 -8.08
N TRP A 281 -19.53 -22.18 -6.93
CA TRP A 281 -19.10 -23.44 -6.32
C TRP A 281 -19.88 -23.68 -5.04
N LYS A 282 -20.50 -24.85 -4.90
CA LYS A 282 -21.23 -25.21 -3.68
C LYS A 282 -20.25 -25.67 -2.60
N ILE A 283 -20.09 -24.87 -1.57
CA ILE A 283 -19.21 -25.15 -0.43
C ILE A 283 -20.07 -25.59 0.76
N SER A 284 -19.83 -26.79 1.27
CA SER A 284 -20.56 -27.28 2.46
C SER A 284 -19.93 -26.74 3.73
N PHE A 285 -20.77 -26.37 4.71
CA PHE A 285 -20.31 -26.01 6.03
C PHE A 285 -20.34 -27.25 6.92
N GLY A 286 -19.17 -27.85 7.15
CA GLY A 286 -19.01 -28.98 8.09
C GLY A 286 -18.76 -28.55 9.53
N SER A 287 -18.28 -27.31 9.73
CA SER A 287 -18.01 -26.70 11.04
C SER A 287 -18.39 -25.20 11.00
N THR A 288 -18.04 -24.43 12.04
CA THR A 288 -18.20 -22.96 12.02
C THR A 288 -17.37 -22.28 10.94
N LYS A 289 -16.29 -22.91 10.47
CA LYS A 289 -15.42 -22.40 9.39
C LYS A 289 -15.14 -23.48 8.34
N THR A 290 -14.97 -23.06 7.10
CA THR A 290 -14.55 -23.91 5.98
C THR A 290 -13.46 -23.18 5.19
N THR A 291 -12.30 -23.80 5.04
CA THR A 291 -11.21 -23.30 4.21
C THR A 291 -11.38 -23.79 2.77
N VAL A 292 -11.22 -22.88 1.81
CA VAL A 292 -11.35 -23.11 0.38
C VAL A 292 -10.05 -22.69 -0.31
N GLN A 293 -9.48 -23.54 -1.17
CA GLN A 293 -8.30 -23.25 -1.98
C GLN A 293 -8.72 -23.01 -3.43
N LEU A 294 -8.13 -21.98 -4.04
CA LEU A 294 -8.34 -21.57 -5.43
C LEU A 294 -7.01 -21.60 -6.19
N GLU A 295 -7.03 -22.21 -7.37
CA GLU A 295 -5.91 -22.22 -8.34
C GLU A 295 -6.42 -21.90 -9.75
#